data_AF-A0A6A7BCU0-F1
#
_entry.id   AF-A0A6A7BCU0-F1
#
_cell.length_a   1.000
_cell.length_b   1.000
_cell.length_c   1.000
_cell.angle_alpha   90.00
_cell.angle_beta   90.00
_cell.angle_gamma   90.00
#
_symmetry.space_group_name_H-M   'P 1'
#
loop_
_entity.id
_entity.type
_entity.pdbx_description
1 polymer ?
#
loop_
_entity_poly.entity_id
_entity_poly.type
_entity_poly.pdbx_seq_one_letter_code
_entity_poly.pdbx_strand_id
1 'polypeptide(L)' 'MTSETPGNLLKLAGELSKLSAELCGVGSKLAEAATALEQEAANVAAENSKQWGVKVHVDVRAGPYGAMGGGDEVVVRK' A
#
# COMPACT_ATOMS: atom_id res chain seq x y z
N MET A 1 22.63 20.97 -34.76
CA MET A 1 21.54 20.07 -34.33
C MET A 1 21.12 19.25 -35.53
N THR A 2 21.14 17.92 -35.44
CA THR A 2 20.74 17.04 -36.55
C THR A 2 19.22 17.10 -36.70
N SER A 3 18.72 17.01 -37.94
CA SER A 3 17.28 17.07 -38.29
C SER A 3 16.41 16.01 -37.59
N GLU A 4 17.03 14.98 -37.01
CA GLU A 4 16.36 13.90 -36.29
C GLU A 4 16.05 14.21 -34.82
N THR A 5 16.71 15.23 -34.25
CA THR A 5 16.62 15.57 -32.82
C THR A 5 15.17 15.86 -32.36
N PRO A 6 14.35 16.64 -33.09
CA PRO A 6 12.97 16.93 -32.67
C PRO A 6 12.06 15.69 -32.70
N GLY A 7 12.23 14.81 -33.70
CA GLY A 7 11.44 13.59 -33.83
C GLY A 7 11.72 12.59 -32.70
N ASN A 8 12.98 12.46 -32.31
CA ASN A 8 13.38 11.58 -31.20
C ASN A 8 12.84 12.07 -29.85
N LEU A 9 12.81 13.39 -29.61
CA LEU A 9 12.22 13.96 -28.39
C LEU A 9 10.71 13.76 -28.31
N LEU A 10 10.00 13.91 -29.44
CA LEU A 10 8.55 13.61 -29.51
C LEU A 10 8.25 12.14 -29.22
N LYS A 11 9.06 11.24 -29.77
CA LYS A 11 8.93 9.79 -29.51
C LYS A 11 9.18 9.45 -28.04
N LEU A 12 10.24 10.01 -27.45
CA LEU A 12 10.55 9.84 -26.03
C LEU A 12 9.42 10.37 -25.13
N ALA A 13 8.85 11.53 -25.45
CA ALA A 13 7.72 12.09 -24.71
C ALA A 13 6.49 11.16 -24.76
N GLY A 14 6.20 10.56 -25.92
CA GLY A 14 5.13 9.58 -26.07
C GLY A 14 5.37 8.31 -25.25
N GLU A 15 6.60 7.79 -25.26
CA GLU A 15 6.99 6.62 -24.46
C GLU A 15 6.90 6.89 -22.95
N LEU A 16 7.33 8.06 -22.49
CA LEU A 16 7.20 8.50 -21.10
C LEU A 16 5.74 8.64 -20.67
N SER A 17 4.89 9.20 -21.52
CA SER A 17 3.45 9.31 -21.24
C SER A 17 2.79 7.94 -21.10
N LYS A 18 3.18 6.97 -21.94
CA LYS A 18 2.69 5.60 -21.85
C LYS A 18 3.14 4.92 -20.55
N LEU A 19 4.43 5.04 -20.23
CA LEU A 19 4.99 4.51 -18.99
C LEU A 19 4.29 5.09 -17.75
N SER A 20 4.01 6.39 -17.75
CA SER A 20 3.28 7.04 -16.66
C SER A 20 1.88 6.45 -16.47
N ALA A 21 1.15 6.16 -17.56
CA ALA A 21 -0.16 5.55 -17.48
C ALA A 21 -0.10 4.11 -16.93
N GLU A 22 0.88 3.32 -17.38
CA GLU A 22 1.11 1.96 -16.88
C GLU A 22 1.45 1.95 -15.39
N LEU A 23 2.30 2.88 -14.93
CA LEU A 23 2.67 3.01 -13.53
C LEU A 23 1.47 3.37 -12.65
N CYS A 24 0.61 4.30 -13.09
CA CYS A 24 -0.65 4.61 -12.39
C CYS A 24 -1.57 3.38 -12.29
N GLY A 25 -1.64 2.57 -13.36
CA GLY A 25 -2.39 1.32 -13.35
C GLY A 25 -1.85 0.30 -12.33
N VAL A 26 -0.53 0.14 -12.26
CA VAL A 26 0.11 -0.73 -11.25
C VAL A 26 -0.11 -0.20 -9.83
N GLY A 27 0.00 1.11 -9.61
CA GLY A 27 -0.24 1.74 -8.32
C GLY A 27 -1.67 1.51 -7.81
N SER A 28 -2.66 1.57 -8.72
CA SER A 28 -4.06 1.29 -8.38
C SER A 28 -4.26 -0.16 -7.93
N LYS A 29 -3.68 -1.12 -8.65
CA LYS A 29 -3.72 -2.55 -8.27
C LYS A 29 -3.00 -2.83 -6.95
N LEU A 30 -1.90 -2.13 -6.67
CA LEU A 30 -1.19 -2.25 -5.40
C LEU A 30 -2.05 -1.74 -4.24
N ALA A 31 -2.76 -0.62 -4.42
CA ALA A 31 -3.69 -0.08 -3.41
C ALA A 31 -4.87 -1.05 -3.15
N GLU A 32 -5.43 -1.66 -4.20
CA GLU A 32 -6.45 -2.70 -4.07
C GLU A 32 -5.92 -3.92 -3.28
N ALA A 33 -4.72 -4.39 -3.61
CA ALA A 33 -4.09 -5.52 -2.91
C ALA A 33 -3.78 -5.20 -1.44
N ALA A 34 -3.34 -3.97 -1.14
CA ALA A 34 -3.12 -3.51 0.24
C ALA A 34 -4.44 -3.50 1.03
N THR A 35 -5.52 -3.00 0.44
CA THR A 35 -6.86 -2.99 1.06
C THR A 35 -7.33 -4.41 1.36
N ALA A 36 -7.15 -5.34 0.41
CA ALA A 36 -7.50 -6.75 0.60
C ALA A 36 -6.67 -7.39 1.74
N LEU A 37 -5.38 -7.06 1.85
CA LEU A 37 -4.51 -7.56 2.91
C LEU A 37 -4.92 -7.02 4.29
N GLU A 38 -5.26 -5.73 4.39
CA GLU A 38 -5.76 -5.13 5.63
C GLU A 38 -7.04 -5.83 6.10
N GLN A 39 -7.95 -6.12 5.17
CA GLN A 39 -9.19 -6.81 5.47
C GLN A 39 -8.94 -8.26 5.92
N GLU A 40 -8.02 -8.96 5.27
CA GLU A 40 -7.65 -10.31 5.69
C GLU A 40 -6.96 -10.33 7.05
N ALA A 41 -6.09 -9.36 7.34
CA ALA A 41 -5.49 -9.19 8.66
C ALA A 41 -6.56 -8.94 9.74
N ALA A 42 -7.57 -8.12 9.44
CA ALA A 42 -8.71 -7.89 10.33
C ALA A 42 -9.55 -9.16 10.55
N ASN A 43 -9.77 -9.95 9.50
CA ASN A 43 -10.48 -11.23 9.59
C ASN A 43 -9.73 -12.24 10.47
N VAL A 44 -8.42 -12.39 10.25
CA VAL A 44 -7.55 -13.27 11.06
C VAL A 44 -7.52 -12.82 12.51
N ALA A 45 -7.40 -11.51 12.77
CA ALA A 45 -7.46 -10.96 14.12
C ALA A 45 -8.81 -11.25 14.80
N ALA A 46 -9.91 -11.07 14.08
CA ALA A 46 -11.25 -11.36 14.58
C ALA A 46 -11.42 -12.86 14.90
N GLU A 47 -10.91 -13.76 14.07
CA GLU A 47 -10.98 -15.20 14.32
C GLU A 47 -10.12 -15.62 15.51
N ASN A 48 -8.89 -15.12 15.60
CA ASN A 48 -8.03 -15.34 16.77
C ASN A 48 -8.64 -14.78 18.06
N SER A 49 -9.34 -13.64 17.98
CA SER A 49 -10.05 -13.03 19.12
C SER A 49 -11.16 -13.93 19.69
N LYS A 50 -11.87 -14.66 18.83
CA LYS A 50 -12.92 -15.60 19.24
C LYS A 50 -12.34 -16.83 19.93
N GLN A 51 -11.20 -17.32 19.47
CA GLN A 51 -10.54 -18.48 20.08
C GLN A 51 -10.03 -18.17 21.49
N TRP A 52 -9.65 -16.91 21.77
CA TRP A 52 -9.00 -16.54 23.03
C TRP A 52 -9.94 -15.79 24.00
N GLY A 53 -11.18 -15.47 23.59
CA GLY A 53 -12.14 -14.74 24.42
C GLY A 53 -11.77 -13.26 24.68
N VAL A 54 -10.83 -12.71 23.92
CA VAL A 54 -10.32 -11.34 24.06
C VAL A 54 -10.53 -10.61 22.73
N LYS A 55 -11.16 -9.44 22.75
CA LYS A 55 -11.41 -8.62 21.56
C LYS A 55 -10.10 -7.99 21.07
N VAL A 56 -9.52 -8.53 20.00
CA VAL A 56 -8.28 -8.03 19.39
C VAL A 56 -8.63 -6.95 18.37
N HIS A 57 -8.04 -5.76 18.50
CA HIS A 57 -8.10 -4.69 17.50
C HIS A 57 -6.73 -4.59 16.82
N VAL A 58 -6.69 -4.75 15.50
CA VAL A 58 -5.46 -4.60 14.71
C VAL A 58 -5.59 -3.34 13.88
N ASP A 59 -4.72 -2.37 14.17
CA ASP A 59 -4.61 -1.13 13.42
C ASP A 59 -3.43 -1.26 12.45
N VAL A 60 -3.71 -1.33 11.14
CA VAL A 60 -2.67 -1.37 10.11
C VAL A 60 -2.42 0.06 9.64
N ARG A 61 -1.29 0.63 10.03
CA ARG A 61 -0.94 2.02 9.67
C ARG A 61 -0.16 2.04 8.35
N ALA A 62 -0.87 2.07 7.22
CA ALA A 62 -0.26 2.26 5.90
C ALA A 62 0.07 3.75 5.67
N GLY A 63 1.30 4.15 5.95
CA GLY A 63 1.81 5.50 5.62
C GLY A 63 3.34 5.50 5.47
N PRO A 64 3.92 6.34 4.60
CA PRO A 64 5.34 6.25 4.22
C PRO A 64 6.34 6.56 5.36
N TYR A 65 5.84 6.96 6.53
CA TYR A 65 6.60 7.23 7.75
C TYR A 65 5.80 6.76 8.97
N GLY A 66 5.60 5.45 9.13
CA GLY A 66 5.00 4.86 10.33
C GLY A 66 5.86 5.19 11.56
N ALA A 67 5.49 6.29 12.23
CA ALA A 67 6.25 6.95 13.28
C ALA A 67 6.68 5.99 14.40
N MET A 68 7.98 6.05 14.71
CA MET A 68 8.54 5.69 16.00
C MET A 68 7.69 6.30 17.13
N GLY A 69 7.33 5.50 18.13
CA GLY A 69 6.91 5.99 19.44
C GLY A 69 5.47 5.64 19.82
N GLY A 70 5.33 4.64 20.68
CA GLY A 70 4.09 4.31 21.37
C GLY A 70 4.07 2.83 21.70
N GLY A 71 4.68 2.47 22.83
CA GLY A 71 4.93 1.08 23.22
C GLY A 71 3.69 0.20 23.21
N ASP A 72 3.87 -1.01 22.72
CA ASP A 72 2.95 -2.14 22.90
C ASP A 72 2.89 -2.50 24.39
N GLU A 73 2.09 -1.76 25.16
CA GLU A 73 1.69 -2.21 26.50
C GLU A 73 0.40 -3.04 26.37
N VAL A 74 0.56 -4.36 26.38
CA VAL A 74 -0.57 -5.29 26.52
C VAL A 74 -0.99 -5.31 28.00
N VAL A 75 -1.95 -4.47 28.38
CA VAL A 75 -2.53 -4.50 29.73
C VAL A 75 -3.61 -5.58 29.82
N VAL A 76 -3.27 -6.72 30.42
CA VAL A 76 -4.26 -7.75 30.81
C VAL A 76 -4.80 -7.37 32.19
N ARG A 77 -6.05 -6.89 32.27
CA ARG A 77 -6.76 -6.74 33.55
C ARG A 77 -7.56 -8.01 33.85
N LYS A 78 -7.36 -8.53 35.07
CA LYS A 78 -8.05 -9.70 35.64
C LYS A 78 -9.42 -9.32 36.18
#